data_AF-A0A0D1ZXW1-F1
#
_entry.id   AF-A0A0D1ZXW1-F1
#
_cell.length_a   1.000
_cell.length_b   1.000
_cell.length_c   1.000
_cell.angle_alpha   90.00
_cell.angle_beta   90.00
_cell.angle_gamma   90.00
#
_symmetry.space_group_name_H-M   'P 1'
#
loop_
_entity.id
_entity.type
_entity.pdbx_description
1 polymer ?
#
loop_
_entity_poly.entity_id
_entity_poly.type
_entity_poly.pdbx_seq_one_letter_code
_entity_poly.pdbx_strand_id
1 'polypeptide(L)'
;MTSKLEKTRGCWTCRARRKKCHGENPCHDCKTLGIDCCFQINKPEWMDHGPNQLKKVEEIKVQIKRNAKQRRTQQKLQTLTQRLRDGQASGVANQAESDQVQLSAETSKSGDTTSRSHSHELDVSPDGYSSTPPVETPSISHDCDSDQVAQSTDILDHVMLMAFLDYLFPVMYPFYRTTMTVGGRAWILHTILSNRCLRHSILALSSQQLAQVQEKPGSSTQLCGALNTSLLHQQTQAALQTAQASLQAVRSKGGNTTVFDSSHMLSTIVQLMTVELPLGTNNWTLHLDAATSLFRQMLHSTYLSNNPVDAFAAIIRELGSGAIIPGTDPPLLTPNQACFRFYATKLIFSDCIAGTSLEQEPHLHQYSSELLKTDVNLAQFVQINVAEVFGVQNETLLLISATASLAAWKKAEEERQRLCVAELVSRASELEVRLEKHIHDLETSVSEPNYRRSIPLDLLAGRSPVSKHTASTVSRIWALATKSYLFVTASGLQLHHPLLQTSVSQTISLLETLANKDDAQVPAWLRALSWPICVTGLLVTSSIEKHFLKKLFHIMEPCTALGTVPRLRDIIQRAWHRAEMCDQYDPFERSTLGTHMRRALFI
;
A
#
# COMPACT_ATOMS: atom_id res chain seq x y z
N MET A 1 -54.17 -39.71 8.51
CA MET A 1 -54.99 -38.47 8.62
C MET A 1 -54.06 -37.26 8.51
N THR A 2 -53.63 -36.88 7.30
CA THR A 2 -54.21 -35.75 6.53
C THR A 2 -54.23 -34.43 7.31
N SER A 3 -53.13 -33.69 7.23
CA SER A 3 -52.91 -32.34 7.75
C SER A 3 -53.81 -31.30 7.09
N LYS A 4 -55.06 -31.19 7.56
CA LYS A 4 -56.10 -30.32 6.99
C LYS A 4 -56.40 -29.08 7.84
N LEU A 5 -55.38 -28.51 8.47
CA LEU A 5 -55.35 -27.12 8.95
C LEU A 5 -54.04 -26.45 8.48
N GLU A 6 -54.02 -25.11 8.49
CA GLU A 6 -52.88 -24.24 8.17
C GLU A 6 -52.51 -23.95 6.69
N LYS A 7 -53.44 -24.09 5.73
CA LYS A 7 -53.31 -23.49 4.38
C LYS A 7 -53.92 -22.08 4.22
N THR A 8 -54.20 -21.37 5.33
CA THR A 8 -54.95 -20.09 5.33
C THR A 8 -54.32 -18.95 6.14
N ARG A 9 -53.03 -19.05 6.53
CA ARG A 9 -52.27 -17.93 7.10
C ARG A 9 -51.02 -17.66 6.27
N GLY A 10 -51.07 -16.59 5.46
CA GLY A 10 -49.89 -16.06 4.80
C GLY A 10 -48.87 -15.50 5.81
N CYS A 11 -47.59 -15.41 5.41
CA CYS A 11 -46.53 -14.96 6.31
C CYS A 11 -46.80 -13.60 6.96
N TRP A 12 -46.28 -13.43 8.17
CA TRP A 12 -46.44 -12.19 8.92
C TRP A 12 -45.80 -11.00 8.19
N THR A 13 -44.73 -11.21 7.42
CA THR A 13 -44.12 -10.18 6.56
C THR A 13 -45.11 -9.64 5.52
N CYS A 14 -45.79 -10.50 4.76
CA CYS A 14 -46.79 -10.06 3.78
C CYS A 14 -48.05 -9.50 4.46
N ARG A 15 -48.47 -10.07 5.61
CA ARG A 15 -49.59 -9.56 6.40
C ARG A 15 -49.34 -8.13 6.91
N ALA A 16 -48.16 -7.85 7.45
CA ALA A 16 -47.76 -6.52 7.91
C ALA A 16 -47.69 -5.50 6.76
N ARG A 17 -47.25 -5.94 5.57
CA ARG A 17 -47.23 -5.16 4.33
C ARG A 17 -48.61 -5.03 3.63
N ARG A 18 -49.67 -5.65 4.17
CA ARG A 18 -51.00 -5.74 3.56
C ARG A 18 -50.97 -6.29 2.12
N LYS A 19 -50.20 -7.36 1.89
CA LYS A 19 -50.12 -8.07 0.60
C LYS A 19 -50.67 -9.49 0.72
N LYS A 20 -51.31 -9.97 -0.36
CA LYS A 20 -51.66 -11.38 -0.51
C LYS A 20 -50.36 -12.20 -0.48
N CYS A 21 -50.42 -13.42 0.02
CA CYS A 21 -49.26 -14.30 0.16
C CYS A 21 -49.66 -15.68 -0.34
N HIS A 22 -48.80 -16.31 -1.13
CA HIS A 22 -49.10 -17.55 -1.84
C HIS A 22 -48.90 -18.83 -1.02
N GLY A 23 -48.33 -18.74 0.19
CA GLY A 23 -48.38 -19.81 1.20
C GLY A 23 -47.20 -20.80 1.20
N GLU A 24 -46.12 -20.49 0.50
CA GLU A 24 -44.86 -21.24 0.49
C GLU A 24 -43.83 -20.59 1.43
N ASN A 25 -42.89 -21.33 2.03
CA ASN A 25 -41.86 -20.75 2.90
C ASN A 25 -40.44 -20.96 2.31
N PRO A 26 -39.66 -19.89 2.00
CA PRO A 26 -40.06 -18.48 1.97
C PRO A 26 -40.99 -18.18 0.78
N CYS A 27 -41.97 -17.29 0.96
CA CYS A 27 -42.96 -17.05 -0.10
C CYS A 27 -42.36 -16.29 -1.28
N HIS A 28 -42.90 -16.57 -2.47
CA HIS A 28 -42.49 -15.92 -3.72
C HIS A 28 -42.38 -14.39 -3.59
N ASP A 29 -43.36 -13.70 -2.99
CA ASP A 29 -43.34 -12.24 -2.83
C ASP A 29 -42.15 -11.74 -2.01
N CYS A 30 -41.81 -12.43 -0.91
CA CYS A 30 -40.66 -12.06 -0.07
C CYS A 30 -39.35 -12.40 -0.77
N LYS A 31 -39.27 -13.57 -1.43
CA LYS A 31 -38.10 -14.03 -2.19
C LYS A 31 -37.77 -13.09 -3.36
N THR A 32 -38.76 -12.75 -4.18
CA THR A 32 -38.62 -11.83 -5.32
C THR A 32 -38.23 -10.41 -4.89
N LEU A 33 -38.63 -9.99 -3.68
CA LEU A 33 -38.20 -8.71 -3.10
C LEU A 33 -36.86 -8.79 -2.36
N GLY A 34 -36.39 -9.98 -2.00
CA GLY A 34 -35.17 -10.23 -1.24
C GLY A 34 -35.29 -9.91 0.27
N ILE A 35 -36.49 -10.00 0.83
CA ILE A 35 -36.80 -9.61 2.22
C ILE A 35 -37.14 -10.82 3.08
N ASP A 36 -36.98 -10.66 4.39
CA ASP A 36 -37.10 -11.75 5.35
C ASP A 36 -38.55 -12.24 5.48
N CYS A 37 -38.75 -13.56 5.29
CA CYS A 37 -40.08 -14.16 5.23
C CYS A 37 -40.45 -14.84 6.55
N CYS A 38 -41.32 -14.22 7.34
CA CYS A 38 -41.71 -14.73 8.65
C CYS A 38 -42.93 -15.68 8.56
N PHE A 39 -42.68 -16.97 8.31
CA PHE A 39 -43.67 -18.05 8.48
C PHE A 39 -43.53 -18.70 9.86
N GLN A 40 -44.20 -18.13 10.85
CA GLN A 40 -44.32 -18.69 12.19
C GLN A 40 -45.80 -18.97 12.47
N ILE A 41 -46.11 -20.12 13.08
CA ILE A 41 -47.48 -20.49 13.48
C ILE A 41 -48.00 -19.48 14.51
N ASN A 42 -47.14 -19.15 15.48
CA ASN A 42 -47.41 -18.15 16.50
C ASN A 42 -47.30 -16.72 15.96
N LYS A 43 -48.06 -15.81 16.56
CA LYS A 43 -48.00 -14.37 16.29
C LYS A 43 -46.64 -13.81 16.77
N PRO A 44 -45.80 -13.22 15.90
CA PRO A 44 -44.55 -12.61 16.32
C PRO A 44 -44.78 -11.42 17.24
N GLU A 45 -43.87 -11.19 18.19
CA GLU A 45 -43.93 -10.11 19.17
C GLU A 45 -44.07 -8.72 18.51
N TRP A 46 -43.34 -8.50 17.42
CA TRP A 46 -43.38 -7.24 16.65
C TRP A 46 -44.71 -7.01 15.90
N MET A 47 -45.62 -7.97 15.84
CA MET A 47 -46.92 -7.85 15.16
C MET A 47 -47.99 -7.28 16.12
N ASP A 48 -47.60 -6.30 16.93
CA ASP A 48 -48.35 -5.79 18.10
C ASP A 48 -49.59 -4.95 17.79
N HIS A 49 -49.81 -4.58 16.51
CA HIS A 49 -50.78 -3.54 16.10
C HIS A 49 -50.48 -2.15 16.67
N GLY A 50 -49.23 -1.91 17.09
CA GLY A 50 -48.76 -0.67 17.69
C GLY A 50 -47.40 -0.23 17.09
N PRO A 51 -46.52 0.39 17.89
CA PRO A 51 -45.30 1.01 17.39
C PRO A 51 -44.29 -0.01 16.84
N ASN A 52 -44.25 -1.25 17.35
CA ASN A 52 -43.29 -2.24 16.87
C ASN A 52 -43.67 -2.76 15.48
N GLN A 53 -44.97 -2.93 15.19
CA GLN A 53 -45.44 -3.27 13.84
C GLN A 53 -45.11 -2.16 12.85
N LEU A 54 -45.30 -0.89 13.24
CA LEU A 54 -44.95 0.27 12.38
C LEU A 54 -43.44 0.31 12.08
N LYS A 55 -42.60 0.14 13.12
CA LYS A 55 -41.13 0.07 12.97
C LYS A 55 -40.72 -1.06 12.03
N LYS A 56 -41.26 -2.27 12.23
CA LYS A 56 -40.96 -3.43 11.35
C LYS A 56 -41.39 -3.20 9.91
N VAL A 57 -42.55 -2.57 9.68
CA VAL A 57 -43.01 -2.22 8.34
C VAL A 57 -42.06 -1.23 7.66
N GLU A 58 -41.52 -0.24 8.37
CA GLU A 58 -40.55 0.70 7.79
C GLU A 58 -39.18 0.05 7.52
N GLU A 59 -38.68 -0.79 8.43
CA GLU A 59 -37.49 -1.62 8.18
C GLU A 59 -37.61 -2.42 6.88
N ILE A 60 -38.77 -3.06 6.67
CA ILE A 60 -39.04 -3.83 5.45
C ILE A 60 -39.12 -2.92 4.20
N LYS A 61 -39.68 -1.71 4.29
CA LYS A 61 -39.65 -0.74 3.16
C LYS A 61 -38.23 -0.33 2.80
N VAL A 62 -37.37 -0.09 3.80
CA VAL A 62 -35.95 0.25 3.59
C VAL A 62 -35.21 -0.92 2.93
N GLN A 63 -35.43 -2.15 3.38
CA GLN A 63 -34.87 -3.37 2.79
C GLN A 63 -35.31 -3.54 1.32
N ILE A 64 -36.60 -3.34 1.00
CA ILE A 64 -37.12 -3.36 -0.38
C ILE A 64 -36.41 -2.31 -1.25
N LYS A 65 -36.28 -1.06 -0.79
CA LYS A 65 -35.59 0.02 -1.53
C LYS A 65 -34.12 -0.31 -1.79
N ARG A 66 -33.40 -0.82 -0.78
CA ARG A 66 -31.99 -1.24 -0.90
C ARG A 66 -31.83 -2.36 -1.93
N ASN A 67 -32.63 -3.40 -1.83
CA ASN A 67 -32.55 -4.57 -2.71
C ASN A 67 -32.97 -4.23 -4.15
N ALA A 68 -33.97 -3.37 -4.34
CA ALA A 68 -34.37 -2.89 -5.66
C ALA A 68 -33.25 -2.08 -6.33
N LYS A 69 -32.52 -1.24 -5.58
CA LYS A 69 -31.34 -0.54 -6.09
C LYS A 69 -30.24 -1.53 -6.49
N GLN A 70 -29.96 -2.52 -5.64
CA GLN A 70 -28.94 -3.55 -5.91
C GLN A 70 -29.27 -4.39 -7.15
N ARG A 71 -30.52 -4.86 -7.32
CA ARG A 71 -30.95 -5.60 -8.51
C ARG A 71 -30.82 -4.76 -9.79
N ARG A 72 -31.19 -3.46 -9.75
CA ARG A 72 -30.99 -2.55 -10.91
C ARG A 72 -29.52 -2.36 -11.26
N THR A 73 -28.64 -2.25 -10.26
CA THR A 73 -27.18 -2.16 -10.49
C THR A 73 -26.64 -3.47 -11.09
N GLN A 74 -27.05 -4.63 -10.58
CA GLN A 74 -26.65 -5.94 -11.11
C GLN A 74 -27.13 -6.15 -12.55
N GLN A 75 -28.37 -5.78 -12.87
CA GLN A 75 -28.90 -5.82 -14.23
C GLN A 75 -28.10 -4.90 -15.16
N LYS A 76 -27.83 -3.63 -14.77
CA LYS A 76 -26.99 -2.73 -15.57
C LYS A 76 -25.59 -3.28 -15.79
N LEU A 77 -24.98 -3.89 -14.78
CA LEU A 77 -23.66 -4.53 -14.90
C LEU A 77 -23.71 -5.74 -15.85
N GLN A 78 -24.72 -6.61 -15.73
CA GLN A 78 -24.92 -7.74 -16.64
C GLN A 78 -25.13 -7.29 -18.09
N THR A 79 -25.96 -6.27 -18.34
CA THR A 79 -26.15 -5.72 -19.70
C THR A 79 -24.87 -5.09 -20.25
N LEU A 80 -24.06 -4.45 -19.40
CA LEU A 80 -22.75 -3.91 -19.80
C LEU A 80 -21.77 -5.04 -20.14
N THR A 81 -21.67 -6.07 -19.30
CA THR A 81 -20.83 -7.26 -19.55
C THR A 81 -21.26 -8.04 -20.79
N GLN A 82 -22.56 -8.11 -21.08
CA GLN A 82 -23.09 -8.69 -22.32
C GLN A 82 -22.61 -7.89 -23.54
N ARG A 83 -22.81 -6.56 -23.55
CA ARG A 83 -22.37 -5.68 -24.64
C ARG A 83 -20.86 -5.69 -24.86
N LEU A 84 -20.07 -5.88 -23.81
CA LEU A 84 -18.61 -6.04 -23.88
C LEU A 84 -18.19 -7.41 -24.46
N ARG A 85 -19.01 -8.46 -24.31
CA ARG A 85 -18.80 -9.76 -24.97
C ARG A 85 -19.20 -9.74 -26.45
N ASP A 86 -20.27 -9.03 -26.77
CA ASP A 86 -20.85 -8.99 -28.13
C ASP A 86 -20.12 -8.01 -29.09
N GLY A 87 -19.04 -7.37 -28.64
CA GLY A 87 -18.15 -6.54 -29.47
C GLY A 87 -18.72 -5.21 -29.98
N GLN A 88 -19.98 -4.89 -29.70
CA GLN A 88 -20.68 -3.71 -30.21
C GLN A 88 -20.46 -2.48 -29.31
N ALA A 89 -19.26 -1.90 -29.39
CA ALA A 89 -18.90 -0.64 -28.73
C ALA A 89 -18.92 0.55 -29.71
N SER A 90 -20.09 0.86 -30.29
CA SER A 90 -20.33 2.10 -31.03
C SER A 90 -21.74 2.65 -30.80
N GLY A 91 -21.82 3.86 -30.24
CA GLY A 91 -22.99 4.72 -30.30
C GLY A 91 -24.11 4.51 -29.26
N VAL A 92 -23.89 4.95 -28.02
CA VAL A 92 -24.93 5.69 -27.25
C VAL A 92 -24.25 6.76 -26.39
N ALA A 93 -24.02 7.94 -26.98
CA ALA A 93 -23.78 9.18 -26.26
C ALA A 93 -24.79 10.21 -26.75
N ASN A 94 -26.01 10.13 -26.21
CA ASN A 94 -27.03 11.18 -26.12
C ASN A 94 -28.26 10.64 -25.38
N GLN A 95 -29.07 11.52 -24.81
CA GLN A 95 -30.23 11.24 -23.91
C GLN A 95 -29.86 10.79 -22.49
N ALA A 96 -29.42 11.77 -21.69
CA ALA A 96 -29.46 11.72 -20.23
C ALA A 96 -29.90 13.08 -19.64
N GLU A 97 -30.88 13.73 -20.26
CA GLU A 97 -31.60 14.90 -19.72
C GLU A 97 -33.12 14.71 -19.90
N SER A 98 -33.89 15.19 -18.92
CA SER A 98 -35.28 14.80 -18.61
C SER A 98 -35.39 13.31 -18.16
N ASP A 99 -35.93 12.96 -16.99
CA ASP A 99 -37.23 13.39 -16.47
C ASP A 99 -37.25 13.63 -14.95
N GLN A 100 -38.01 14.65 -14.55
CA GLN A 100 -38.48 14.83 -13.18
C GLN A 100 -39.83 14.11 -12.98
N VAL A 101 -39.92 13.38 -11.87
CA VAL A 101 -41.11 13.16 -11.01
C VAL A 101 -42.51 13.24 -11.66
N GLN A 102 -43.27 12.13 -11.62
CA GLN A 102 -44.67 12.17 -11.17
C GLN A 102 -45.19 10.84 -10.63
N LEU A 103 -45.95 10.91 -9.53
CA LEU A 103 -46.84 9.85 -9.04
C LEU A 103 -48.22 10.10 -9.64
N SER A 104 -48.78 9.11 -10.33
CA SER A 104 -50.22 9.01 -10.58
C SER A 104 -50.63 7.54 -10.48
N ALA A 105 -51.76 7.28 -9.82
CA ALA A 105 -52.44 5.99 -9.88
C ALA A 105 -53.61 6.12 -10.84
N GLU A 106 -53.97 5.05 -11.57
CA GLU A 106 -55.36 4.59 -11.64
C GLU A 106 -55.55 3.22 -12.31
N THR A 107 -56.76 2.71 -12.09
CA THR A 107 -57.26 1.34 -12.22
C THR A 107 -57.88 1.08 -13.60
N SER A 108 -57.75 -0.12 -14.20
CA SER A 108 -58.89 -1.01 -14.59
C SER A 108 -58.68 -1.99 -15.77
N LYS A 109 -58.84 -3.29 -15.46
CA LYS A 109 -59.60 -4.39 -16.12
C LYS A 109 -59.54 -4.75 -17.64
N SER A 110 -59.63 -6.09 -17.83
CA SER A 110 -60.07 -6.87 -19.01
C SER A 110 -59.11 -6.94 -20.22
N GLY A 111 -59.01 -8.06 -20.96
CA GLY A 111 -59.59 -9.40 -20.79
C GLY A 111 -59.34 -10.32 -22.02
N ASP A 112 -59.45 -11.64 -21.83
CA ASP A 112 -59.50 -12.73 -22.84
C ASP A 112 -58.28 -13.01 -23.76
N THR A 113 -58.12 -14.18 -24.41
CA THR A 113 -58.37 -15.62 -24.09
C THR A 113 -57.78 -16.48 -25.25
N THR A 114 -57.62 -17.81 -25.05
CA THR A 114 -57.15 -18.85 -26.00
C THR A 114 -55.64 -18.99 -26.26
N SER A 115 -55.09 -20.09 -26.79
CA SER A 115 -55.25 -21.56 -26.58
C SER A 115 -54.38 -22.29 -27.61
N ARG A 116 -53.46 -23.18 -27.20
CA ARG A 116 -53.32 -24.58 -27.72
C ARG A 116 -52.02 -25.26 -27.28
N SER A 117 -52.17 -26.55 -26.99
CA SER A 117 -51.13 -27.53 -26.68
C SER A 117 -50.52 -28.12 -27.96
N HIS A 118 -49.33 -28.73 -27.86
CA HIS A 118 -49.04 -30.03 -28.50
C HIS A 118 -47.98 -30.80 -27.69
N SER A 119 -48.13 -32.12 -27.69
CA SER A 119 -47.36 -33.14 -26.95
C SER A 119 -46.54 -34.02 -27.91
N HIS A 120 -46.06 -35.19 -27.43
CA HIS A 120 -45.29 -36.27 -28.10
C HIS A 120 -43.75 -36.17 -27.95
N GLU A 121 -43.00 -37.24 -27.64
CA GLU A 121 -43.34 -38.52 -26.98
C GLU A 121 -42.07 -39.24 -26.46
N LEU A 122 -42.20 -40.43 -25.85
CA LEU A 122 -41.13 -41.25 -25.27
C LEU A 122 -40.98 -42.59 -26.01
N ASP A 123 -39.78 -43.17 -25.99
CA ASP A 123 -39.48 -44.62 -26.10
C ASP A 123 -38.06 -44.80 -25.49
N VAL A 124 -37.71 -45.60 -24.45
CA VAL A 124 -38.14 -46.90 -23.86
C VAL A 124 -37.31 -48.11 -24.34
N SER A 125 -36.21 -48.39 -23.60
CA SER A 125 -35.76 -49.69 -23.05
C SER A 125 -35.60 -50.93 -23.98
N PRO A 126 -35.26 -52.16 -23.49
CA PRO A 126 -34.62 -52.61 -22.23
C PRO A 126 -33.14 -53.05 -22.48
N ASP A 127 -32.38 -53.86 -21.72
CA ASP A 127 -32.44 -54.58 -20.42
C ASP A 127 -30.96 -54.71 -19.90
N GLY A 128 -30.52 -55.42 -18.85
CA GLY A 128 -31.17 -56.28 -17.85
C GLY A 128 -30.15 -57.05 -16.96
N TYR A 129 -30.64 -57.69 -15.87
CA TYR A 129 -29.96 -58.61 -14.93
C TYR A 129 -28.78 -58.14 -14.05
N SER A 130 -28.79 -58.67 -12.82
CA SER A 130 -27.78 -58.49 -11.77
C SER A 130 -27.02 -59.78 -11.50
N SER A 131 -25.69 -59.70 -11.37
CA SER A 131 -24.82 -60.71 -10.73
C SER A 131 -23.45 -60.09 -10.41
N THR A 132 -22.93 -60.36 -9.22
CA THR A 132 -21.67 -59.81 -8.69
C THR A 132 -20.43 -60.53 -9.20
N PRO A 133 -19.35 -59.83 -9.59
CA PRO A 133 -17.99 -60.37 -9.64
C PRO A 133 -17.16 -59.98 -8.37
N PRO A 134 -16.05 -60.68 -8.09
CA PRO A 134 -15.28 -60.53 -6.85
C PRO A 134 -14.24 -59.40 -6.89
N VAL A 135 -13.60 -59.19 -5.73
CA VAL A 135 -12.52 -58.23 -5.46
C VAL A 135 -11.31 -58.46 -6.37
N GLU A 136 -11.02 -57.52 -7.26
CA GLU A 136 -9.68 -57.25 -7.81
C GLU A 136 -9.42 -55.75 -7.86
N THR A 137 -8.22 -55.34 -7.47
CA THR A 137 -7.80 -53.94 -7.31
C THR A 137 -7.49 -53.26 -8.65
N PRO A 138 -8.09 -52.10 -8.97
CA PRO A 138 -7.55 -51.16 -9.94
C PRO A 138 -6.74 -50.08 -9.22
N SER A 139 -5.48 -49.94 -9.63
CA SER A 139 -4.63 -48.79 -9.31
C SER A 139 -5.32 -47.46 -9.60
N ILE A 140 -5.45 -46.59 -8.60
CA ILE A 140 -5.98 -45.23 -8.76
C ILE A 140 -5.00 -44.44 -9.62
N SER A 141 -5.48 -43.96 -10.76
CA SER A 141 -4.77 -42.99 -11.61
C SER A 141 -4.64 -41.65 -10.88
N HIS A 142 -3.40 -41.28 -10.53
CA HIS A 142 -3.05 -39.93 -10.08
C HIS A 142 -3.23 -38.92 -11.22
N ASP A 143 -4.44 -38.37 -11.38
CA ASP A 143 -4.69 -37.22 -12.26
C ASP A 143 -5.67 -36.19 -11.68
N CYS A 144 -6.30 -36.46 -10.51
CA CYS A 144 -7.26 -35.55 -9.88
C CYS A 144 -6.65 -34.56 -8.85
N ASP A 145 -5.45 -34.83 -8.33
CA ASP A 145 -4.80 -33.95 -7.34
C ASP A 145 -4.21 -32.68 -7.97
N SER A 146 -3.72 -32.75 -9.22
CA SER A 146 -2.98 -31.64 -9.85
C SER A 146 -3.85 -30.39 -10.02
N ASP A 147 -5.09 -30.57 -10.52
CA ASP A 147 -6.03 -29.46 -10.73
C ASP A 147 -6.52 -28.85 -9.41
N GLN A 148 -6.72 -29.65 -8.35
CA GLN A 148 -7.16 -29.13 -7.05
C GLN A 148 -6.02 -28.36 -6.35
N VAL A 149 -4.78 -28.82 -6.45
CA VAL A 149 -3.60 -28.11 -5.93
C VAL A 149 -3.34 -26.82 -6.72
N ALA A 150 -3.49 -26.83 -8.05
CA ALA A 150 -3.37 -25.65 -8.89
C ALA A 150 -4.42 -24.59 -8.54
N GLN A 151 -5.70 -24.97 -8.42
CA GLN A 151 -6.78 -24.05 -8.03
C GLN A 151 -6.60 -23.51 -6.61
N SER A 152 -6.13 -24.34 -5.66
CA SER A 152 -5.84 -23.91 -4.29
C SER A 152 -4.67 -22.91 -4.23
N THR A 153 -3.66 -23.08 -5.09
CA THR A 153 -2.53 -22.15 -5.20
C THR A 153 -2.98 -20.81 -5.80
N ASP A 154 -3.83 -20.81 -6.83
CA ASP A 154 -4.34 -19.57 -7.44
C ASP A 154 -5.21 -18.77 -6.47
N ILE A 155 -6.11 -19.42 -5.71
CA ILE A 155 -6.90 -18.75 -4.65
C ILE A 155 -5.97 -18.10 -3.62
N LEU A 156 -4.91 -18.79 -3.23
CA LEU A 156 -3.98 -18.30 -2.21
C LEU A 156 -3.11 -17.14 -2.73
N ASP A 157 -2.69 -17.16 -3.99
CA ASP A 157 -2.08 -16.02 -4.67
C ASP A 157 -3.00 -14.80 -4.61
N HIS A 158 -4.29 -14.95 -4.94
CA HIS A 158 -5.26 -13.85 -4.84
C HIS A 158 -5.40 -13.31 -3.41
N VAL A 159 -5.41 -14.17 -2.39
CA VAL A 159 -5.43 -13.75 -0.97
C VAL A 159 -4.15 -12.98 -0.60
N MET A 160 -2.97 -13.42 -1.05
CA MET A 160 -1.69 -12.73 -0.82
C MET A 160 -1.62 -11.37 -1.54
N LEU A 161 -2.17 -11.24 -2.75
CA LEU A 161 -2.27 -9.98 -3.48
C LEU A 161 -3.24 -9.01 -2.79
N MET A 162 -4.41 -9.48 -2.35
CA MET A 162 -5.34 -8.65 -1.58
C MET A 162 -4.73 -8.22 -0.24
N ALA A 163 -4.02 -9.11 0.46
CA ALA A 163 -3.30 -8.76 1.69
C ALA A 163 -2.23 -7.67 1.47
N PHE A 164 -1.54 -7.70 0.32
CA PHE A 164 -0.64 -6.61 -0.06
C PHE A 164 -1.37 -5.29 -0.25
N LEU A 165 -2.47 -5.29 -1.01
CA LEU A 165 -3.21 -4.08 -1.38
C LEU A 165 -3.94 -3.44 -0.18
N ASP A 166 -4.47 -4.25 0.73
CA ASP A 166 -5.33 -3.79 1.82
C ASP A 166 -4.57 -3.55 3.12
N TYR A 167 -3.55 -4.35 3.44
CA TYR A 167 -2.83 -4.27 4.73
C TYR A 167 -1.37 -3.85 4.60
N LEU A 168 -0.57 -4.49 3.74
CA LEU A 168 0.88 -4.24 3.71
C LEU A 168 1.24 -2.90 3.05
N PHE A 169 0.82 -2.69 1.80
CA PHE A 169 1.11 -1.45 1.08
C PHE A 169 0.68 -0.19 1.86
N PRO A 170 -0.50 -0.11 2.48
CA PRO A 170 -0.91 1.07 3.25
C PRO A 170 -0.10 1.35 4.53
N VAL A 171 0.62 0.36 5.06
CA VAL A 171 1.56 0.51 6.20
C VAL A 171 3.00 0.75 5.71
N MET A 172 3.37 0.21 4.54
CA MET A 172 4.63 0.46 3.86
C MET A 172 4.72 1.88 3.26
N TYR A 173 3.59 2.46 2.87
CA TYR A 173 3.50 3.82 2.31
C TYR A 173 2.28 4.54 2.93
N PRO A 174 2.38 4.94 4.23
CA PRO A 174 1.24 5.48 4.97
C PRO A 174 0.78 6.85 4.48
N PHE A 175 1.68 7.63 3.88
CA PHE A 175 1.38 8.92 3.26
C PHE A 175 0.80 8.79 1.85
N TYR A 176 1.00 7.64 1.18
CA TYR A 176 0.47 7.40 -0.15
C TYR A 176 -1.07 7.23 -0.10
N ARG A 177 -1.73 8.38 -0.24
CA ARG A 177 -3.18 8.59 -0.14
C ARG A 177 -3.67 9.44 -1.33
N THR A 178 -3.13 9.13 -2.50
CA THR A 178 -3.54 9.65 -3.82
C THR A 178 -5.06 9.61 -3.98
N THR A 179 -5.68 10.74 -4.33
CA THR A 179 -7.12 10.81 -4.61
C THR A 179 -7.46 10.03 -5.88
N MET A 180 -8.72 9.59 -6.00
CA MET A 180 -9.19 8.91 -7.23
C MET A 180 -9.16 9.85 -8.44
N THR A 181 -9.22 11.16 -8.22
CA THR A 181 -9.13 12.20 -9.27
C THR A 181 -7.74 12.35 -9.90
N VAL A 182 -6.70 11.72 -9.35
CA VAL A 182 -5.32 11.69 -9.92
C VAL A 182 -4.87 10.25 -10.20
N GLY A 183 -5.82 9.31 -10.40
CA GLY A 183 -5.56 7.91 -10.77
C GLY A 183 -5.40 6.95 -9.59
N GLY A 184 -5.15 7.48 -8.39
CA GLY A 184 -5.15 6.72 -7.15
C GLY A 184 -4.13 5.57 -7.11
N ARG A 185 -4.52 4.47 -6.47
CA ARG A 185 -3.71 3.24 -6.36
C ARG A 185 -4.01 2.20 -7.45
N ALA A 186 -4.80 2.54 -8.47
CA ALA A 186 -5.22 1.58 -9.50
C ALA A 186 -4.03 1.02 -10.30
N TRP A 187 -2.96 1.80 -10.43
CA TRP A 187 -1.72 1.37 -11.06
C TRP A 187 -1.11 0.13 -10.42
N ILE A 188 -1.26 -0.07 -9.10
CA ILE A 188 -0.64 -1.20 -8.39
C ILE A 188 -1.20 -2.53 -8.93
N LEU A 189 -2.53 -2.62 -9.05
CA LEU A 189 -3.18 -3.82 -9.58
C LEU A 189 -2.80 -4.06 -11.05
N HIS A 190 -2.76 -2.99 -11.87
CA HIS A 190 -2.30 -3.10 -13.25
C HIS A 190 -0.86 -3.63 -13.34
N THR A 191 0.08 -3.05 -12.59
CA THR A 191 1.48 -3.50 -12.58
C THR A 191 1.62 -4.93 -12.09
N ILE A 192 0.87 -5.36 -11.07
CA ILE A 192 0.84 -6.75 -10.59
C ILE A 192 0.38 -7.70 -11.70
N LEU A 193 -0.66 -7.36 -12.45
CA LEU A 193 -1.19 -8.21 -13.52
C LEU A 193 -0.28 -8.23 -14.75
N SER A 194 0.38 -7.11 -15.07
CA SER A 194 1.25 -6.96 -16.25
C SER A 194 2.71 -7.37 -16.03
N ASN A 195 3.20 -7.42 -14.79
CA ASN A 195 4.60 -7.74 -14.47
C ASN A 195 4.69 -8.99 -13.57
N ARG A 196 4.89 -10.16 -14.19
CA ARG A 196 4.99 -11.45 -13.49
C ARG A 196 6.07 -11.48 -12.41
N CYS A 197 7.25 -10.87 -12.65
CA CYS A 197 8.32 -10.86 -11.66
C CYS A 197 7.93 -10.04 -10.42
N LEU A 198 7.42 -8.84 -10.63
CA LEU A 198 6.97 -7.95 -9.56
C LEU A 198 5.79 -8.57 -8.79
N ARG A 199 4.88 -9.28 -9.46
CA ARG A 199 3.82 -10.08 -8.84
C ARG A 199 4.38 -11.12 -7.87
N HIS A 200 5.29 -11.99 -8.32
CA HIS A 200 5.88 -13.01 -7.45
C HIS A 200 6.70 -12.39 -6.31
N SER A 201 7.37 -11.26 -6.54
CA SER A 201 8.05 -10.49 -5.48
C SER A 201 7.08 -9.97 -4.41
N ILE A 202 5.88 -9.52 -4.81
CA ILE A 202 4.82 -9.10 -3.90
C ILE A 202 4.20 -10.30 -3.17
N LEU A 203 3.97 -11.42 -3.85
CA LEU A 203 3.48 -12.67 -3.24
C LEU A 203 4.45 -13.18 -2.16
N ALA A 204 5.75 -13.26 -2.46
CA ALA A 204 6.78 -13.66 -1.51
C ALA A 204 6.81 -12.74 -0.27
N LEU A 205 6.74 -11.42 -0.48
CA LEU A 205 6.63 -10.45 0.61
C LEU A 205 5.36 -10.69 1.45
N SER A 206 4.19 -10.82 0.83
CA SER A 206 2.92 -11.07 1.54
C SER A 206 2.96 -12.33 2.39
N SER A 207 3.42 -13.44 1.82
CA SER A 207 3.54 -14.73 2.51
C SER A 207 4.46 -14.63 3.71
N GLN A 208 5.62 -13.97 3.57
CA GLN A 208 6.57 -13.82 4.68
C GLN A 208 5.98 -12.95 5.80
N GLN A 209 5.38 -11.82 5.43
CA GLN A 209 4.83 -10.85 6.37
C GLN A 209 3.68 -11.44 7.20
N LEU A 210 2.80 -12.22 6.57
CA LEU A 210 1.69 -12.86 7.27
C LEU A 210 2.15 -14.05 8.13
N ALA A 211 3.19 -14.79 7.74
CA ALA A 211 3.74 -15.86 8.57
C ALA A 211 4.22 -15.33 9.94
N GLN A 212 4.89 -14.17 9.97
CA GLN A 212 5.39 -13.55 11.21
C GLN A 212 4.28 -13.02 12.13
N VAL A 213 3.06 -12.80 11.63
CA VAL A 213 1.92 -12.35 12.45
C VAL A 213 1.30 -13.52 13.25
N GLN A 214 1.55 -14.77 12.85
CA GLN A 214 0.88 -15.95 13.41
C GLN A 214 1.52 -16.51 14.70
N GLU A 215 2.73 -16.10 15.08
CA GLU A 215 3.50 -16.70 16.19
C GLU A 215 3.01 -16.37 17.62
N LYS A 216 1.82 -15.76 17.81
CA LYS A 216 1.28 -15.50 19.15
C LYS A 216 0.73 -16.78 19.81
N PRO A 217 1.35 -17.31 20.88
CA PRO A 217 0.90 -18.54 21.51
C PRO A 217 -0.49 -18.36 22.14
N GLY A 218 -1.39 -19.31 21.88
CA GLY A 218 -2.72 -19.39 22.52
C GLY A 218 -3.89 -18.77 21.75
N SER A 219 -3.69 -18.17 20.57
CA SER A 219 -4.83 -17.74 19.74
C SER A 219 -5.42 -18.91 18.93
N SER A 220 -6.72 -19.18 19.11
CA SER A 220 -7.44 -20.26 18.41
C SER A 220 -7.81 -19.92 16.97
N THR A 221 -7.52 -18.71 16.51
CA THR A 221 -7.81 -18.22 15.16
C THR A 221 -6.73 -18.64 14.16
N GLN A 222 -6.56 -19.95 13.97
CA GLN A 222 -5.70 -20.51 12.93
C GLN A 222 -6.30 -20.24 11.53
N LEU A 223 -6.16 -19.02 11.01
CA LEU A 223 -6.59 -18.71 9.64
C LEU A 223 -5.82 -19.55 8.60
N CYS A 224 -4.64 -20.04 8.98
CA CYS A 224 -4.07 -21.33 8.60
C CYS A 224 -2.79 -21.54 9.42
N GLY A 225 -2.60 -22.70 10.07
CA GLY A 225 -1.26 -23.19 10.46
C GLY A 225 -0.40 -23.63 9.26
N ALA A 226 -0.70 -23.04 8.10
CA ALA A 226 -0.43 -23.51 6.75
C ALA A 226 -0.33 -22.34 5.76
N LEU A 227 0.16 -21.17 6.21
CA LEU A 227 1.15 -20.45 5.39
C LEU A 227 2.40 -21.34 5.36
N ASN A 228 2.29 -22.41 4.57
CA ASN A 228 3.21 -23.52 4.60
C ASN A 228 4.61 -22.98 4.29
N THR A 229 5.61 -23.35 5.08
CA THR A 229 6.99 -22.90 4.83
C THR A 229 7.45 -23.33 3.44
N SER A 230 6.91 -24.43 2.91
CA SER A 230 7.09 -24.84 1.51
C SER A 230 6.46 -23.88 0.50
N LEU A 231 5.29 -23.28 0.77
CA LEU A 231 4.65 -22.30 -0.11
C LEU A 231 5.41 -20.97 -0.08
N LEU A 232 5.83 -20.51 1.11
CA LEU A 232 6.70 -19.33 1.22
C LEU A 232 8.00 -19.54 0.44
N HIS A 233 8.60 -20.73 0.56
CA HIS A 233 9.79 -21.12 -0.21
C HIS A 233 9.50 -21.16 -1.72
N GLN A 234 8.40 -21.78 -2.15
CA GLN A 234 7.96 -21.88 -3.54
C GLN A 234 7.71 -20.51 -4.17
N GLN A 235 7.03 -19.60 -3.47
CA GLN A 235 6.77 -18.23 -3.96
C GLN A 235 8.06 -17.40 -4.02
N THR A 236 8.95 -17.54 -3.04
CA THR A 236 10.26 -16.87 -3.05
C THR A 236 11.14 -17.41 -4.17
N GLN A 237 11.17 -18.72 -4.38
CA GLN A 237 11.88 -19.38 -5.47
C GLN A 237 11.31 -18.97 -6.83
N ALA A 238 9.99 -18.97 -7.00
CA ALA A 238 9.32 -18.52 -8.22
C ALA A 238 9.60 -17.03 -8.51
N ALA A 239 9.64 -16.17 -7.50
CA ALA A 239 10.03 -14.77 -7.64
C ALA A 239 11.47 -14.62 -8.13
N LEU A 240 12.42 -15.33 -7.51
CA LEU A 240 13.83 -15.31 -7.88
C LEU A 240 14.06 -15.88 -9.28
N GLN A 241 13.44 -17.01 -9.62
CA GLN A 241 13.51 -17.62 -10.96
C GLN A 241 12.89 -16.70 -12.03
N THR A 242 11.74 -16.08 -11.75
CA THR A 242 11.10 -15.14 -12.69
C THR A 242 11.95 -13.88 -12.85
N ALA A 243 12.60 -13.39 -11.79
CA ALA A 243 13.55 -12.28 -11.86
C ALA A 243 14.76 -12.62 -12.74
N GLN A 244 15.38 -13.78 -12.50
CA GLN A 244 16.53 -14.26 -13.27
C GLN A 244 16.16 -14.44 -14.75
N ALA A 245 15.03 -15.08 -15.05
CA ALA A 245 14.55 -15.25 -16.42
C ALA A 245 14.21 -13.91 -17.11
N SER A 246 13.62 -12.95 -16.39
CA SER A 246 13.33 -11.61 -16.92
C SER A 246 14.60 -10.83 -17.22
N LEU A 247 15.60 -10.90 -16.34
CA LEU A 247 16.92 -10.29 -16.55
C LEU A 247 17.68 -10.93 -17.71
N GLN A 248 17.58 -12.25 -17.88
CA GLN A 248 18.14 -12.96 -19.03
C GLN A 248 17.45 -12.58 -20.35
N ALA A 249 16.12 -12.47 -20.37
CA ALA A 249 15.34 -12.06 -21.54
C ALA A 249 15.64 -10.62 -21.99
N VAL A 250 16.03 -9.73 -21.06
CA VAL A 250 16.50 -8.38 -21.41
C VAL A 250 17.93 -8.43 -21.96
N ARG A 251 18.82 -9.23 -21.35
CA ARG A 251 20.20 -9.39 -21.85
C ARG A 251 20.23 -9.98 -23.26
N SER A 252 19.32 -10.90 -23.60
CA SER A 252 19.22 -11.47 -24.95
C SER A 252 18.55 -10.56 -25.98
N LYS A 253 17.76 -9.56 -25.55
CA LYS A 253 17.13 -8.54 -26.44
C LYS A 253 18.12 -7.54 -27.07
N GLY A 254 19.39 -7.53 -26.66
CA GLY A 254 20.50 -6.91 -27.39
C GLY A 254 20.25 -5.52 -27.98
N GLY A 255 20.07 -4.50 -27.12
CA GLY A 255 19.98 -3.09 -27.53
C GLY A 255 18.57 -2.56 -27.82
N ASN A 256 17.59 -3.41 -28.12
CA ASN A 256 16.19 -3.01 -28.38
C ASN A 256 15.33 -2.95 -27.11
N THR A 257 15.86 -2.39 -26.01
CA THR A 257 15.11 -2.22 -24.75
C THR A 257 14.27 -0.95 -24.81
N THR A 258 12.94 -1.08 -24.76
CA THR A 258 12.05 0.10 -24.76
C THR A 258 12.07 0.84 -23.41
N VAL A 259 11.59 2.09 -23.37
CA VAL A 259 11.38 2.80 -22.09
C VAL A 259 10.37 2.07 -21.20
N PHE A 260 9.38 1.41 -21.82
CA PHE A 260 8.44 0.54 -21.12
C PHE A 260 9.11 -0.68 -20.47
N ASP A 261 9.94 -1.44 -21.22
CA ASP A 261 10.74 -2.55 -20.68
C ASP A 261 11.65 -2.06 -19.52
N SER A 262 12.29 -0.89 -19.70
CA SER A 262 13.19 -0.26 -18.73
C SER A 262 12.46 0.15 -17.44
N SER A 263 11.30 0.79 -17.57
CA SER A 263 10.42 1.12 -16.44
C SER A 263 9.95 -0.15 -15.70
N HIS A 264 9.57 -1.20 -16.42
CA HIS A 264 9.16 -2.48 -15.82
C HIS A 264 10.29 -3.14 -15.05
N MET A 265 11.52 -3.14 -15.57
CA MET A 265 12.70 -3.62 -14.86
C MET A 265 12.98 -2.79 -13.61
N LEU A 266 12.95 -1.46 -13.71
CA LEU A 266 13.21 -0.57 -12.59
C LEU A 266 12.26 -0.85 -11.42
N SER A 267 10.96 -0.92 -11.71
CA SER A 267 9.92 -1.28 -10.72
C SER A 267 10.18 -2.66 -10.10
N THR A 268 10.61 -3.64 -10.89
CA THR A 268 10.97 -4.98 -10.40
C THR A 268 12.16 -4.95 -9.45
N ILE A 269 13.28 -4.33 -9.84
CA ILE A 269 14.52 -4.28 -9.03
C ILE A 269 14.25 -3.55 -7.71
N VAL A 270 13.59 -2.39 -7.77
CA VAL A 270 13.25 -1.58 -6.59
C VAL A 270 12.18 -2.25 -5.72
N GLN A 271 11.38 -3.18 -6.26
CA GLN A 271 10.51 -4.04 -5.44
C GLN A 271 11.29 -5.17 -4.77
N LEU A 272 12.21 -5.85 -5.49
CA LEU A 272 13.07 -6.92 -4.94
C LEU A 272 13.89 -6.43 -3.73
N MET A 273 14.48 -5.24 -3.81
CA MET A 273 15.15 -4.56 -2.67
C MET A 273 14.33 -4.57 -1.37
N THR A 274 13.00 -4.52 -1.49
CA THR A 274 12.08 -4.45 -0.36
C THR A 274 11.69 -5.82 0.19
N VAL A 275 11.83 -6.88 -0.61
CA VAL A 275 11.63 -8.27 -0.17
C VAL A 275 12.89 -8.82 0.52
N GLU A 276 14.06 -8.44 0.03
CA GLU A 276 15.34 -8.88 0.61
C GLU A 276 15.57 -8.45 2.06
N LEU A 277 15.06 -7.28 2.47
CA LEU A 277 15.24 -6.76 3.82
C LEU A 277 14.55 -7.65 4.87
N PRO A 278 13.27 -8.05 4.70
CA PRO A 278 12.67 -9.14 5.45
C PRO A 278 13.37 -10.50 5.29
N LEU A 279 13.77 -10.91 4.08
CA LEU A 279 14.37 -12.24 3.83
C LEU A 279 15.79 -12.42 4.41
N GLY A 280 16.51 -11.33 4.69
CA GLY A 280 17.85 -11.39 5.27
C GLY A 280 18.98 -11.69 4.28
N THR A 281 18.70 -11.76 2.98
CA THR A 281 19.69 -12.11 1.92
C THR A 281 20.79 -11.06 1.70
N ASN A 282 20.60 -9.85 2.22
CA ASN A 282 21.58 -8.77 2.32
C ASN A 282 22.25 -8.30 1.00
N ASN A 283 21.66 -8.59 -0.16
CA ASN A 283 22.16 -8.14 -1.48
C ASN A 283 21.54 -6.79 -1.92
N TRP A 284 20.91 -6.06 -1.00
CA TRP A 284 20.13 -4.86 -1.30
C TRP A 284 20.96 -3.75 -1.95
N THR A 285 22.27 -3.71 -1.67
CA THR A 285 23.24 -2.80 -2.31
C THR A 285 23.40 -3.11 -3.80
N LEU A 286 23.57 -4.38 -4.18
CA LEU A 286 23.67 -4.80 -5.59
C LEU A 286 22.41 -4.43 -6.39
N HIS A 287 21.23 -4.54 -5.77
CA HIS A 287 19.99 -4.10 -6.40
C HIS A 287 19.86 -2.57 -6.46
N LEU A 288 20.34 -1.84 -5.46
CA LEU A 288 20.40 -0.37 -5.50
C LEU A 288 21.34 0.10 -6.62
N ASP A 289 22.53 -0.49 -6.75
CA ASP A 289 23.50 -0.18 -7.80
C ASP A 289 22.91 -0.46 -9.19
N ALA A 290 22.24 -1.60 -9.36
CA ALA A 290 21.55 -1.96 -10.60
C ALA A 290 20.40 -0.98 -10.92
N ALA A 291 19.58 -0.61 -9.94
CA ALA A 291 18.47 0.31 -10.12
C ALA A 291 18.93 1.75 -10.43
N THR A 292 19.92 2.27 -9.71
CA THR A 292 20.49 3.61 -9.95
C THR A 292 21.26 3.68 -11.27
N SER A 293 21.92 2.60 -11.69
CA SER A 293 22.54 2.49 -13.01
C SER A 293 21.48 2.51 -14.12
N LEU A 294 20.44 1.68 -14.02
CA LEU A 294 19.34 1.64 -14.99
C LEU A 294 18.60 2.99 -15.08
N PHE A 295 18.30 3.63 -13.94
CA PHE A 295 17.62 4.93 -13.93
C PHE A 295 18.46 6.03 -14.60
N ARG A 296 19.78 6.06 -14.36
CA ARG A 296 20.70 6.96 -15.08
C ARG A 296 20.71 6.68 -16.59
N GLN A 297 20.77 5.41 -16.98
CA GLN A 297 20.71 5.03 -18.39
C GLN A 297 19.41 5.49 -19.07
N MET A 298 18.26 5.34 -18.43
CA MET A 298 16.97 5.81 -18.96
C MET A 298 16.95 7.34 -19.18
N LEU A 299 17.48 8.11 -18.23
CA LEU A 299 17.58 9.57 -18.36
C LEU A 299 18.55 9.97 -19.50
N HIS A 300 19.67 9.25 -19.65
CA HIS A 300 20.67 9.51 -20.70
C HIS A 300 20.25 9.05 -22.10
N SER A 301 19.48 7.97 -22.21
CA SER A 301 18.99 7.45 -23.50
C SER A 301 17.95 8.35 -24.17
N THR A 302 17.44 9.35 -23.45
CA THR A 302 16.49 10.32 -23.97
C THR A 302 17.24 11.39 -24.76
N TYR A 303 17.53 11.10 -26.04
CA TYR A 303 18.37 11.85 -27.00
C TYR A 303 18.13 13.38 -27.16
N LEU A 304 17.15 13.98 -26.48
CA LEU A 304 16.70 15.36 -26.71
C LEU A 304 16.96 16.32 -25.53
N SER A 305 17.45 15.84 -24.38
CA SER A 305 17.49 16.62 -23.14
C SER A 305 18.84 16.56 -22.43
N ASN A 306 19.56 17.68 -22.40
CA ASN A 306 20.70 17.90 -21.49
C ASN A 306 20.28 18.05 -20.01
N ASN A 307 18.97 18.09 -19.74
CA ASN A 307 18.37 18.33 -18.43
C ASN A 307 17.62 17.06 -17.96
N PRO A 308 18.05 16.43 -16.84
CA PRO A 308 17.33 15.37 -16.15
C PRO A 308 15.81 15.55 -15.99
N VAL A 309 15.33 16.77 -15.77
CA VAL A 309 13.88 17.06 -15.64
C VAL A 309 13.15 16.83 -16.96
N ASP A 310 13.70 17.32 -18.08
CA ASP A 310 13.13 17.15 -19.41
C ASP A 310 13.19 15.68 -19.86
N ALA A 311 14.27 14.98 -19.49
CA ALA A 311 14.41 13.53 -19.70
C ALA A 311 13.31 12.75 -18.95
N PHE A 312 13.09 13.06 -17.67
CA PHE A 312 12.04 12.45 -16.86
C PHE A 312 10.64 12.76 -17.43
N ALA A 313 10.39 14.00 -17.88
CA ALA A 313 9.15 14.39 -18.54
C ALA A 313 8.92 13.63 -19.86
N ALA A 314 9.97 13.40 -20.66
CA ALA A 314 9.90 12.60 -21.88
C ALA A 314 9.55 11.13 -21.59
N ILE A 315 10.22 10.50 -20.62
CA ILE A 315 9.90 9.13 -20.17
C ILE A 315 8.43 9.03 -19.72
N ILE A 316 7.96 9.97 -18.90
CA ILE A 316 6.56 10.02 -18.47
C ILE A 316 5.61 10.13 -19.68
N ARG A 317 5.90 10.96 -20.69
CA ARG A 317 5.07 11.06 -21.90
C ARG A 317 5.03 9.75 -22.69
N GLU A 318 6.18 9.10 -22.90
CA GLU A 318 6.26 7.83 -23.65
C GLU A 318 5.47 6.71 -22.97
N LEU A 319 5.51 6.63 -21.64
CA LEU A 319 4.78 5.62 -20.85
C LEU A 319 3.23 5.80 -20.85
N GLY A 320 2.69 6.89 -21.37
CA GLY A 320 1.27 7.25 -21.20
C GLY A 320 0.56 7.87 -22.41
N SER A 321 1.02 7.57 -23.62
CA SER A 321 0.53 8.08 -24.91
C SER A 321 -0.94 7.73 -25.29
N GLY A 322 -1.80 7.36 -24.33
CA GLY A 322 -3.14 6.81 -24.61
C GLY A 322 -4.34 7.34 -23.81
N ALA A 323 -4.17 8.18 -22.78
CA ALA A 323 -5.32 8.56 -21.92
C ALA A 323 -5.21 9.91 -21.18
N ILE A 324 -5.12 11.03 -21.90
CA ILE A 324 -5.55 12.32 -21.32
C ILE A 324 -7.08 12.30 -21.32
N ILE A 325 -7.72 12.06 -20.17
CA ILE A 325 -9.17 12.19 -20.05
C ILE A 325 -9.54 13.68 -20.06
N PRO A 326 -10.29 14.17 -21.06
CA PRO A 326 -10.63 15.59 -21.15
C PRO A 326 -11.39 16.06 -19.91
N GLY A 327 -11.00 17.23 -19.38
CA GLY A 327 -11.63 17.81 -18.18
C GLY A 327 -11.00 17.42 -16.84
N THR A 328 -9.82 16.78 -16.83
CA THR A 328 -9.00 16.63 -15.61
C THR A 328 -7.80 17.56 -15.64
N ASP A 329 -7.71 18.45 -14.65
CA ASP A 329 -6.55 19.31 -14.38
C ASP A 329 -6.10 19.11 -12.92
N PRO A 330 -4.88 18.60 -12.65
CA PRO A 330 -3.93 18.06 -13.63
C PRO A 330 -4.44 16.78 -14.32
N PRO A 331 -3.87 16.39 -15.48
CA PRO A 331 -4.27 15.17 -16.19
C PRO A 331 -4.01 13.91 -15.36
N LEU A 332 -4.94 12.96 -15.44
CA LEU A 332 -4.82 11.63 -14.84
C LEU A 332 -3.58 10.88 -15.35
N LEU A 333 -2.73 10.42 -14.43
CA LEU A 333 -1.60 9.55 -14.78
C LEU A 333 -2.09 8.17 -15.22
N THR A 334 -1.55 7.65 -16.32
CA THR A 334 -1.73 6.25 -16.70
C THR A 334 -1.08 5.32 -15.67
N PRO A 335 -1.50 4.04 -15.58
CA PRO A 335 -0.88 3.07 -14.68
C PRO A 335 0.65 3.01 -14.78
N ASN A 336 1.21 3.07 -15.98
CA ASN A 336 2.65 2.99 -16.20
C ASN A 336 3.38 4.25 -15.71
N GLN A 337 2.82 5.44 -15.97
CA GLN A 337 3.34 6.70 -15.48
C GLN A 337 3.33 6.77 -13.96
N ALA A 338 2.21 6.40 -13.33
CA ALA A 338 2.07 6.37 -11.88
C ALA A 338 3.02 5.36 -11.22
N CYS A 339 3.16 4.17 -11.83
CA CYS A 339 4.10 3.15 -11.40
C CYS A 339 5.56 3.64 -11.48
N PHE A 340 5.98 4.19 -12.63
CA PHE A 340 7.33 4.71 -12.82
C PHE A 340 7.63 5.85 -11.84
N ARG A 341 6.74 6.84 -11.73
CA ARG A 341 6.89 7.96 -10.78
C ARG A 341 7.01 7.46 -9.34
N PHE A 342 6.20 6.49 -8.92
CA PHE A 342 6.27 5.90 -7.58
C PHE A 342 7.62 5.21 -7.33
N TYR A 343 8.06 4.32 -8.24
CA TYR A 343 9.31 3.58 -8.06
C TYR A 343 10.55 4.46 -8.23
N ALA A 344 10.53 5.49 -9.06
CA ALA A 344 11.58 6.51 -9.13
C ALA A 344 11.66 7.34 -7.83
N THR A 345 10.53 7.78 -7.27
CA THR A 345 10.47 8.46 -5.96
C THR A 345 11.07 7.58 -4.86
N LYS A 346 10.69 6.30 -4.84
CA LYS A 346 11.21 5.30 -3.91
C LYS A 346 12.71 5.04 -4.07
N LEU A 347 13.20 4.95 -5.31
CA LEU A 347 14.62 4.77 -5.59
C LEU A 347 15.46 5.95 -5.12
N ILE A 348 15.06 7.18 -5.45
CA ILE A 348 15.77 8.41 -5.02
C ILE A 348 15.79 8.50 -3.49
N PHE A 349 14.67 8.20 -2.83
CA PHE A 349 14.62 8.11 -1.37
C PHE A 349 15.59 7.05 -0.82
N SER A 350 15.52 5.81 -1.32
CA SER A 350 16.40 4.72 -0.90
C SER A 350 17.88 5.01 -1.12
N ASP A 351 18.26 5.62 -2.25
CA ASP A 351 19.64 6.02 -2.58
C ASP A 351 20.16 7.10 -1.61
N CYS A 352 19.34 8.12 -1.30
CA CYS A 352 19.73 9.16 -0.33
C CYS A 352 19.94 8.59 1.08
N ILE A 353 19.05 7.71 1.55
CA ILE A 353 19.22 7.06 2.86
C ILE A 353 20.42 6.12 2.85
N ALA A 354 20.59 5.33 1.78
CA ALA A 354 21.73 4.44 1.60
C ALA A 354 23.07 5.19 1.56
N GLY A 355 23.13 6.41 1.00
CA GLY A 355 24.34 7.24 1.04
C GLY A 355 24.75 7.64 2.46
N THR A 356 23.78 7.96 3.33
CA THR A 356 24.08 8.12 4.78
C THR A 356 24.64 6.81 5.33
N SER A 357 24.02 5.68 4.97
CA SER A 357 24.37 4.35 5.46
C SER A 357 25.74 3.82 5.01
N LEU A 358 26.18 4.16 3.81
CA LEU A 358 27.44 3.66 3.27
C LEU A 358 28.60 4.66 3.51
N GLU A 359 28.30 5.83 4.10
CA GLU A 359 29.17 7.01 4.11
C GLU A 359 29.71 7.29 2.69
N GLN A 360 28.79 7.26 1.71
CA GLN A 360 29.05 7.41 0.28
C GLN A 360 28.13 8.49 -0.31
N GLU A 361 28.59 9.16 -1.35
CA GLU A 361 27.74 10.09 -2.09
C GLU A 361 26.61 9.30 -2.77
N PRO A 362 25.32 9.67 -2.56
CA PRO A 362 24.21 9.00 -3.22
C PRO A 362 24.41 8.96 -4.75
N HIS A 363 24.22 7.80 -5.38
CA HIS A 363 24.50 7.62 -6.81
C HIS A 363 23.65 8.53 -7.72
N LEU A 364 22.52 8.99 -7.21
CA LEU A 364 21.60 9.91 -7.87
C LEU A 364 21.70 11.35 -7.33
N HIS A 365 22.70 11.71 -6.51
CA HIS A 365 22.82 13.02 -5.86
C HIS A 365 22.58 14.19 -6.84
N GLN A 366 23.32 14.22 -7.96
CA GLN A 366 23.19 15.24 -9.00
C GLN A 366 21.76 15.31 -9.58
N TYR A 367 21.20 14.16 -10.01
CA TYR A 367 19.85 14.07 -10.57
C TYR A 367 18.76 14.46 -9.56
N SER A 368 18.89 14.02 -8.31
CA SER A 368 17.95 14.34 -7.23
C SER A 368 17.92 15.85 -6.95
N SER A 369 19.09 16.50 -7.04
CA SER A 369 19.23 17.96 -6.88
C SER A 369 18.46 18.77 -7.91
N GLU A 370 18.02 18.17 -9.02
CA GLU A 370 17.22 18.81 -10.06
C GLU A 370 15.78 18.28 -10.05
N LEU A 371 15.60 16.96 -10.05
CA LEU A 371 14.29 16.29 -10.08
C LEU A 371 13.40 16.58 -8.86
N LEU A 372 13.99 16.93 -7.71
CA LEU A 372 13.26 17.23 -6.48
C LEU A 372 13.02 18.73 -6.27
N LYS A 373 13.66 19.63 -7.04
CA LYS A 373 13.41 21.07 -6.94
C LYS A 373 11.97 21.36 -7.37
N THR A 374 11.25 22.12 -6.54
CA THR A 374 9.90 22.58 -6.86
C THR A 374 9.99 23.79 -7.79
N ASP A 375 10.00 23.56 -9.09
CA ASP A 375 9.72 24.62 -10.06
C ASP A 375 8.19 24.79 -10.17
N VAL A 376 7.72 26.03 -9.97
CA VAL A 376 6.31 26.42 -10.04
C VAL A 376 5.76 26.29 -11.48
N ASN A 377 6.66 26.28 -12.48
CA ASN A 377 6.31 26.21 -13.90
C ASN A 377 6.29 24.77 -14.45
N LEU A 378 6.84 23.79 -13.72
CA LEU A 378 6.74 22.39 -14.12
C LEU A 378 5.34 21.87 -13.84
N ALA A 379 4.72 21.26 -14.86
CA ALA A 379 3.39 20.70 -14.71
C ALA A 379 3.38 19.60 -13.63
N GLN A 380 2.42 19.69 -12.71
CA GLN A 380 2.32 18.90 -11.47
C GLN A 380 2.35 17.36 -11.67
N PHE A 381 2.06 16.89 -12.89
CA PHE A 381 2.15 15.48 -13.27
C PHE A 381 3.60 14.96 -13.38
N VAL A 382 4.57 15.82 -13.73
CA VAL A 382 6.00 15.47 -13.90
C VAL A 382 6.75 15.45 -12.57
N GLN A 383 6.38 16.30 -11.61
CA GLN A 383 7.18 16.51 -10.40
C GLN A 383 7.26 15.24 -9.52
N ILE A 384 8.49 14.89 -9.09
CA ILE A 384 8.72 13.87 -8.06
C ILE A 384 8.40 14.48 -6.70
N ASN A 385 7.48 13.86 -5.95
CA ASN A 385 7.06 14.33 -4.63
C ASN A 385 7.30 13.25 -3.57
N VAL A 386 8.35 13.42 -2.78
CA VAL A 386 8.73 12.47 -1.71
C VAL A 386 7.73 12.50 -0.55
N ALA A 387 7.10 13.66 -0.29
CA ALA A 387 6.14 13.80 0.80
C ALA A 387 4.86 13.00 0.55
N GLU A 388 4.47 12.85 -0.72
CA GLU A 388 3.33 12.03 -1.15
C GLU A 388 3.53 10.53 -0.83
N VAL A 389 4.77 10.03 -0.81
CA VAL A 389 5.08 8.60 -0.57
C VAL A 389 5.52 8.34 0.88
N PHE A 390 6.41 9.18 1.41
CA PHE A 390 7.11 8.97 2.69
C PHE A 390 6.81 10.02 3.77
N GLY A 391 6.08 11.10 3.45
CA GLY A 391 5.80 12.19 4.40
C GLY A 391 6.94 13.17 4.62
N VAL A 392 8.05 13.02 3.88
CA VAL A 392 9.26 13.86 3.96
C VAL A 392 9.24 14.87 2.81
N GLN A 393 9.36 16.17 3.10
CA GLN A 393 9.44 17.18 2.04
C GLN A 393 10.71 17.02 1.20
N ASN A 394 10.61 17.37 -0.09
CA ASN A 394 11.72 17.26 -1.04
C ASN A 394 13.00 17.95 -0.55
N GLU A 395 12.91 19.18 0.00
CA GLU A 395 14.07 19.91 0.52
C GLU A 395 14.73 19.19 1.71
N THR A 396 13.95 18.51 2.57
CA THR A 396 14.53 17.67 3.64
C THR A 396 15.35 16.52 3.06
N LEU A 397 14.85 15.84 2.00
CA LEU A 397 15.63 14.77 1.36
C LEU A 397 16.87 15.30 0.63
N LEU A 398 16.78 16.48 0.02
CA LEU A 398 17.93 17.16 -0.59
C LEU A 398 19.02 17.49 0.44
N LEU A 399 18.64 17.97 1.62
CA LEU A 399 19.57 18.27 2.71
C LEU A 399 20.19 17.00 3.32
N ILE A 400 19.45 15.89 3.40
CA ILE A 400 20.02 14.56 3.74
C ILE A 400 21.06 14.13 2.70
N SER A 401 20.70 14.21 1.41
CA SER A 401 21.58 13.85 0.28
C SER A 401 22.86 14.68 0.26
N ALA A 402 22.76 15.99 0.48
CA ALA A 402 23.90 16.89 0.58
C ALA A 402 24.78 16.62 1.82
N THR A 403 24.17 16.28 2.96
CA THR A 403 24.92 15.89 4.17
C THR A 403 25.67 14.56 3.97
N ALA A 404 25.07 13.60 3.25
CA ALA A 404 25.73 12.36 2.87
C ALA A 404 26.91 12.59 1.91
N SER A 405 26.72 13.43 0.89
CA SER A 405 27.81 13.85 -0.02
C SER A 405 28.94 14.57 0.74
N LEU A 406 28.61 15.44 1.72
CA LEU A 406 29.61 16.08 2.59
C LEU A 406 30.38 15.06 3.46
N ALA A 407 29.69 14.04 4.01
CA ALA A 407 30.33 12.98 4.78
C ALA A 407 31.28 12.13 3.93
N ALA A 408 30.85 11.76 2.72
CA ALA A 408 31.66 11.01 1.76
C ALA A 408 32.87 11.82 1.26
N TRP A 409 32.68 13.11 0.97
CA TRP A 409 33.78 14.03 0.67
C TRP A 409 34.78 14.08 1.82
N LYS A 410 34.32 14.38 3.05
CA LYS A 410 35.19 14.47 4.24
C LYS A 410 36.05 13.21 4.39
N LYS A 411 35.43 12.03 4.28
CA LYS A 411 36.11 10.73 4.34
C LYS A 411 37.17 10.57 3.25
N ALA A 412 36.85 10.91 2.00
CA ALA A 412 37.81 10.89 0.90
C ALA A 412 38.97 11.89 1.09
N GLU A 413 38.73 13.04 1.73
CA GLU A 413 39.80 14.00 2.05
C GLU A 413 40.67 13.56 3.23
N GLU A 414 40.09 12.89 4.23
CA GLU A 414 40.81 12.25 5.34
C GLU A 414 41.71 11.12 4.83
N GLU A 415 41.18 10.23 3.98
CA GLU A 415 41.94 9.15 3.31
C GLU A 415 43.09 9.69 2.44
N ARG A 416 42.88 10.84 1.78
CA ARG A 416 43.90 11.52 0.97
C ARG A 416 44.80 12.48 1.78
N GLN A 417 44.66 12.53 3.10
CA GLN A 417 45.41 13.41 4.02
C GLN A 417 45.37 14.91 3.63
N ARG A 418 44.29 15.37 3.01
CA ARG A 418 44.15 16.72 2.45
C ARG A 418 42.96 17.52 3.00
N LEU A 419 42.32 17.03 4.06
CA LEU A 419 41.15 17.68 4.68
C LEU A 419 41.46 19.10 5.16
N CYS A 420 40.89 20.09 4.49
CA CYS A 420 40.87 21.47 4.97
C CYS A 420 39.72 21.67 5.96
N VAL A 421 40.04 21.87 7.24
CA VAL A 421 39.02 22.10 8.30
C VAL A 421 38.19 23.35 8.03
N ALA A 422 38.80 24.42 7.50
CA ALA A 422 38.07 25.64 7.14
C ALA A 422 37.07 25.41 6.00
N GLU A 423 37.41 24.56 5.01
CA GLU A 423 36.49 24.19 3.94
C GLU A 423 35.35 23.30 4.46
N LEU A 424 35.65 22.33 5.33
CA LEU A 424 34.64 21.51 6.00
C LEU A 424 33.63 22.37 6.78
N VAL A 425 34.12 23.34 7.57
CA VAL A 425 33.27 24.29 8.32
C VAL A 425 32.44 25.15 7.36
N SER A 426 33.05 25.67 6.28
CA SER A 426 32.33 26.48 5.29
C SER A 426 31.19 25.69 4.62
N ARG A 427 31.46 24.47 4.15
CA ARG A 427 30.44 23.60 3.52
C ARG A 427 29.36 23.17 4.51
N ALA A 428 29.73 22.87 5.76
CA ALA A 428 28.77 22.51 6.80
C ALA A 428 27.85 23.67 7.18
N SER A 429 28.40 24.89 7.31
CA SER A 429 27.64 26.09 7.67
C SER A 429 26.60 26.49 6.62
N GLU A 430 26.89 26.30 5.32
CA GLU A 430 25.91 26.50 4.25
C GLU A 430 24.70 25.56 4.40
N LEU A 431 24.96 24.28 4.66
CA LEU A 431 23.90 23.29 4.91
C LEU A 431 23.14 23.57 6.21
N GLU A 432 23.83 24.02 7.26
CA GLU A 432 23.20 24.38 8.54
C GLU A 432 22.23 25.55 8.38
N VAL A 433 22.65 26.65 7.74
CA VAL A 433 21.79 27.82 7.47
C VAL A 433 20.57 27.44 6.63
N ARG A 434 20.75 26.62 5.58
CA ARG A 434 19.62 26.13 4.77
C ARG A 434 18.67 25.26 5.58
N LEU A 435 19.19 24.40 6.44
CA LEU A 435 18.41 23.47 7.24
C LEU A 435 17.66 24.17 8.38
N GLU A 436 18.27 25.15 9.05
CA GLU A 436 17.59 25.98 10.06
C GLU A 436 16.44 26.79 9.44
N LYS A 437 16.68 27.41 8.28
CA LYS A 437 15.61 28.06 7.51
C LYS A 437 14.48 27.09 7.20
N HIS A 438 14.79 25.90 6.67
CA HIS A 438 13.79 24.90 6.32
C HIS A 438 13.00 24.38 7.53
N ILE A 439 13.65 24.21 8.68
CA ILE A 439 12.97 23.86 9.94
C ILE A 439 11.99 24.98 10.36
N HIS A 440 12.38 26.25 10.22
CA HIS A 440 11.52 27.40 10.51
C HIS A 440 10.33 27.53 9.53
N ASP A 441 10.57 27.31 8.24
CA ASP A 441 9.52 27.28 7.20
C ASP A 441 8.51 26.13 7.47
N LEU A 442 9.00 24.96 7.90
CA LEU A 442 8.17 23.84 8.33
C LEU A 442 7.34 24.16 9.58
N GLU A 443 7.87 24.92 10.53
CA GLU A 443 7.17 25.34 11.76
C GLU A 443 6.07 26.35 11.49
N THR A 444 6.37 27.39 10.72
CA THR A 444 5.41 28.45 10.37
C THR A 444 4.27 27.94 9.49
N SER A 445 4.54 26.97 8.59
CA SER A 445 3.52 26.36 7.71
C SER A 445 2.39 25.62 8.43
N VAL A 446 2.51 25.33 9.73
CA VAL A 446 1.47 24.67 10.54
C VAL A 446 0.32 25.62 10.88
N SER A 447 0.56 26.94 10.88
CA SER A 447 -0.37 27.96 11.39
C SER A 447 -1.51 28.34 10.45
N GLU A 448 -1.53 27.82 9.21
CA GLU A 448 -2.52 28.12 8.18
C GLU A 448 -3.73 27.17 8.27
N PRO A 449 -4.93 27.61 8.75
CA PRO A 449 -6.13 26.77 8.87
C PRO A 449 -6.80 26.57 7.50
N ASN A 450 -6.11 25.83 6.63
CA ASN A 450 -6.52 25.62 5.26
C ASN A 450 -7.68 24.61 5.18
N TYR A 451 -8.92 25.11 5.26
CA TYR A 451 -10.18 24.40 5.00
C TYR A 451 -10.28 23.92 3.53
N ARG A 452 -9.43 22.99 3.10
CA ARG A 452 -9.77 22.12 1.98
C ARG A 452 -10.91 21.21 2.47
N ARG A 453 -12.13 21.53 2.05
CA ARG A 453 -13.29 20.64 2.20
C ARG A 453 -12.86 19.26 1.70
N SER A 454 -12.93 18.25 2.56
CA SER A 454 -12.73 16.86 2.17
C SER A 454 -13.70 16.55 1.03
N ILE A 455 -13.17 16.08 -0.09
CA ILE A 455 -14.02 15.76 -1.24
C ILE A 455 -14.87 14.56 -0.80
N PRO A 456 -16.19 14.52 -1.10
CA PRO A 456 -17.04 13.39 -0.70
C PRO A 456 -16.51 12.01 -1.12
N LEU A 457 -15.68 11.94 -2.17
CA LEU A 457 -14.96 10.72 -2.56
C LEU A 457 -13.89 10.26 -1.55
N ASP A 458 -13.20 11.17 -0.87
CA ASP A 458 -12.13 10.80 0.09
C ASP A 458 -12.74 10.12 1.33
N LEU A 459 -13.95 10.54 1.72
CA LEU A 459 -14.76 9.90 2.75
C LEU A 459 -15.25 8.50 2.30
N LEU A 460 -15.66 8.35 1.03
CA LEU A 460 -16.06 7.06 0.45
C LEU A 460 -14.89 6.07 0.32
N ALA A 461 -13.65 6.56 0.20
CA ALA A 461 -12.45 5.72 0.16
C ALA A 461 -12.08 5.11 1.53
N GLY A 462 -12.78 5.47 2.62
CA GLY A 462 -12.53 4.96 3.97
C GLY A 462 -11.15 5.33 4.52
N ARG A 463 -10.49 6.33 3.92
CA ARG A 463 -9.11 6.72 4.22
C ARG A 463 -9.05 8.22 4.39
N SER A 464 -9.16 8.68 5.64
CA SER A 464 -8.90 10.09 5.96
C SER A 464 -7.49 10.45 5.47
N PRO A 465 -7.30 11.59 4.76
CA PRO A 465 -5.97 12.05 4.40
C PRO A 465 -5.16 12.30 5.67
N VAL A 466 -3.86 11.98 5.64
CA VAL A 466 -2.96 12.32 6.75
C VAL A 466 -3.04 13.82 6.97
N SER A 467 -3.32 14.25 8.20
CA SER A 467 -3.48 15.68 8.47
C SER A 467 -2.22 16.44 8.09
N LYS A 468 -2.38 17.65 7.51
CA LYS A 468 -1.24 18.51 7.14
C LYS A 468 -0.30 18.73 8.33
N HIS A 469 -0.86 18.85 9.53
CA HIS A 469 -0.09 18.88 10.78
C HIS A 469 0.79 17.64 10.92
N THR A 470 0.26 16.42 10.87
CA THR A 470 1.07 15.19 11.03
C THR A 470 2.15 15.08 9.94
N ALA A 471 1.84 15.44 8.69
CA ALA A 471 2.83 15.48 7.61
C ALA A 471 3.96 16.51 7.87
N SER A 472 3.63 17.73 8.33
CA SER A 472 4.63 18.71 8.74
C SER A 472 5.46 18.22 9.93
N THR A 473 4.83 17.65 10.98
CA THR A 473 5.57 17.14 12.15
C THR A 473 6.55 16.03 11.77
N VAL A 474 6.16 15.14 10.85
CA VAL A 474 7.02 14.09 10.30
C VAL A 474 8.19 14.69 9.54
N SER A 475 7.96 15.65 8.63
CA SER A 475 9.06 16.31 7.92
C SER A 475 9.99 17.12 8.85
N ARG A 476 9.48 17.68 9.95
CA ARG A 476 10.28 18.35 11.00
C ARG A 476 11.17 17.37 11.75
N ILE A 477 10.67 16.19 12.12
CA ILE A 477 11.48 15.11 12.73
C ILE A 477 12.61 14.69 11.80
N TRP A 478 12.33 14.52 10.50
CA TRP A 478 13.36 14.23 9.51
C TRP A 478 14.39 15.36 9.38
N ALA A 479 13.98 16.62 9.37
CA ALA A 479 14.89 17.77 9.31
C ALA A 479 15.76 17.92 10.57
N LEU A 480 15.21 17.74 11.78
CA LEU A 480 15.96 17.78 13.03
C LEU A 480 16.95 16.61 13.15
N ALA A 481 16.55 15.39 12.75
CA ALA A 481 17.48 14.26 12.65
C ALA A 481 18.60 14.55 11.63
N THR A 482 18.30 15.23 10.52
CA THR A 482 19.31 15.70 9.55
C THR A 482 20.25 16.72 10.20
N LYS A 483 19.77 17.62 11.08
CA LYS A 483 20.61 18.60 11.79
C LYS A 483 21.58 17.90 12.74
N SER A 484 21.08 16.91 13.48
CA SER A 484 21.91 16.06 14.34
C SER A 484 22.96 15.27 13.54
N TYR A 485 22.61 14.75 12.36
CA TYR A 485 23.55 14.06 11.46
C TYR A 485 24.61 15.01 10.88
N LEU A 486 24.22 16.21 10.43
CA LEU A 486 25.14 17.24 9.94
C LEU A 486 26.13 17.66 11.02
N PHE A 487 25.65 17.88 12.25
CA PHE A 487 26.51 18.21 13.39
C PHE A 487 27.56 17.12 13.64
N VAL A 488 27.17 15.84 13.67
CA VAL A 488 28.10 14.71 13.86
C VAL A 488 29.07 14.57 12.68
N THR A 489 28.63 14.88 11.46
CA THR A 489 29.46 14.87 10.25
C THR A 489 30.55 15.95 10.32
N ALA A 490 30.19 17.18 10.66
CA ALA A 490 31.13 18.30 10.76
C ALA A 490 32.04 18.18 12.00
N SER A 491 31.44 18.18 13.20
CA SER A 491 32.11 18.31 14.51
C SER A 491 32.56 17.00 15.14
N GLY A 492 32.20 15.85 14.55
CA GLY A 492 32.41 14.53 15.14
C GLY A 492 31.38 14.19 16.22
N LEU A 493 31.52 12.99 16.81
CA LEU A 493 30.58 12.51 17.82
C LEU A 493 30.83 13.17 19.19
N GLN A 494 30.17 14.29 19.46
CA GLN A 494 30.24 15.01 20.73
C GLN A 494 28.89 14.92 21.47
N LEU A 495 28.62 13.77 22.09
CA LEU A 495 27.30 13.45 22.66
C LEU A 495 26.80 14.51 23.66
N HIS A 496 27.66 15.10 24.49
CA HIS A 496 27.27 16.11 25.49
C HIS A 496 27.23 17.56 24.95
N HIS A 497 27.40 17.78 23.65
CA HIS A 497 27.37 19.13 23.09
C HIS A 497 25.94 19.72 23.13
N PRO A 498 25.75 20.96 23.64
CA PRO A 498 24.41 21.50 23.91
C PRO A 498 23.55 21.63 22.64
N LEU A 499 24.11 22.10 21.52
CA LEU A 499 23.37 22.21 20.25
C LEU A 499 22.87 20.85 19.74
N LEU A 500 23.65 19.79 19.96
CA LEU A 500 23.29 18.43 19.54
C LEU A 500 22.15 17.90 20.41
N GLN A 501 22.28 18.02 21.74
CA GLN A 501 21.24 17.58 22.67
C GLN A 501 19.94 18.38 22.50
N THR A 502 19.99 19.68 22.19
CA THR A 502 18.79 20.46 21.84
C THR A 502 18.06 19.86 20.63
N SER A 503 18.77 19.53 19.55
CA SER A 503 18.18 18.89 18.35
C SER A 503 17.60 17.50 18.65
N VAL A 504 18.29 16.71 19.47
CA VAL A 504 17.85 15.37 19.92
C VAL A 504 16.58 15.46 20.76
N SER A 505 16.54 16.29 21.81
CA SER A 505 15.37 16.46 22.67
C SER A 505 14.18 17.08 21.93
N GLN A 506 14.40 18.01 20.99
CA GLN A 506 13.35 18.50 20.10
C GLN A 506 12.76 17.37 19.24
N THR A 507 13.61 16.52 18.67
CA THR A 507 13.15 15.37 17.87
C THR A 507 12.31 14.40 18.71
N ILE A 508 12.71 14.13 19.96
CA ILE A 508 11.97 13.29 20.89
C ILE A 508 10.64 13.91 21.29
N SER A 509 10.58 15.21 21.61
CA SER A 509 9.33 15.89 21.94
C SER A 509 8.31 15.82 20.79
N LEU A 510 8.77 15.91 19.53
CA LEU A 510 7.91 15.68 18.38
C LEU A 510 7.48 14.20 18.26
N LEU A 511 8.37 13.24 18.50
CA LEU A 511 8.02 11.81 18.54
C LEU A 511 6.99 11.48 19.64
N GLU A 512 7.10 12.10 20.82
CA GLU A 512 6.13 11.99 21.93
C GLU A 512 4.77 12.57 21.54
N THR A 513 4.75 13.79 21.01
CA THR A 513 3.53 14.46 20.49
C THR A 513 2.80 13.62 19.45
N LEU A 514 3.56 12.80 18.73
CA LEU A 514 3.06 11.93 17.68
C LEU A 514 2.64 10.53 18.18
N ALA A 515 3.34 9.96 19.16
CA ALA A 515 3.01 8.68 19.77
C ALA A 515 1.83 8.76 20.77
N ASN A 516 1.57 9.94 21.35
CA ASN A 516 0.52 10.17 22.36
C ASN A 516 -0.82 10.63 21.76
N LYS A 517 -1.03 10.56 20.43
CA LYS A 517 -2.35 10.84 19.83
C LYS A 517 -3.28 9.64 20.05
N ASP A 518 -4.43 9.88 20.67
CA ASP A 518 -5.45 8.89 21.11
C ASP A 518 -6.13 8.05 20.00
N ASP A 519 -5.55 7.93 18.81
CA ASP A 519 -6.00 6.96 17.81
C ASP A 519 -5.65 5.55 18.32
N ALA A 520 -6.67 4.70 18.51
CA ALA A 520 -6.55 3.34 19.07
C ALA A 520 -5.81 2.32 18.16
N GLN A 521 -4.99 2.80 17.22
CA GLN A 521 -4.18 2.00 16.31
C GLN A 521 -2.76 2.56 16.27
N VAL A 522 -1.76 1.67 16.32
CA VAL A 522 -0.34 2.04 16.15
C VAL A 522 -0.18 2.87 14.87
N PRO A 523 0.27 4.13 14.95
CA PRO A 523 0.28 4.99 13.79
C PRO A 523 1.32 4.48 12.77
N ALA A 524 0.85 3.95 11.64
CA ALA A 524 1.69 3.28 10.63
C ALA A 524 2.86 4.14 10.11
N TRP A 525 2.75 5.47 10.24
CA TRP A 525 3.78 6.43 9.89
C TRP A 525 4.95 6.50 10.90
N LEU A 526 4.86 5.90 12.09
CA LEU A 526 6.05 5.65 12.94
C LEU A 526 7.09 4.78 12.23
N ARG A 527 6.67 3.84 11.38
CA ARG A 527 7.58 3.03 10.54
C ARG A 527 8.23 3.87 9.42
N ALA A 528 7.62 5.00 9.03
CA ALA A 528 8.26 5.96 8.12
C ALA A 528 9.30 6.85 8.84
N LEU A 529 9.41 6.76 10.17
CA LEU A 529 10.40 7.47 10.98
C LEU A 529 11.59 6.59 11.38
N SER A 530 11.80 5.42 10.76
CA SER A 530 12.89 4.51 11.12
C SER A 530 14.29 5.15 11.08
N TRP A 531 14.63 5.93 10.05
CA TRP A 531 15.94 6.61 9.98
C TRP A 531 16.07 7.74 11.03
N PRO A 532 15.10 8.66 11.19
CA PRO A 532 15.14 9.64 12.28
C PRO A 532 15.23 9.02 13.68
N ILE A 533 14.51 7.94 13.93
CA ILE A 533 14.58 7.20 15.20
C ILE A 533 15.97 6.56 15.38
N CYS A 534 16.59 6.06 14.30
CA CYS A 534 17.97 5.55 14.33
C CYS A 534 18.96 6.64 14.75
N VAL A 535 18.98 7.74 13.99
CA VAL A 535 19.88 8.88 14.22
C VAL A 535 19.70 9.45 15.61
N THR A 536 18.46 9.71 16.03
CA THR A 536 18.17 10.25 17.35
C THR A 536 18.54 9.25 18.45
N GLY A 537 18.13 7.99 18.33
CA GLY A 537 18.38 6.96 19.34
C GLY A 537 19.86 6.69 19.61
N LEU A 538 20.71 6.84 18.60
CA LEU A 538 22.17 6.68 18.73
C LEU A 538 22.88 7.90 19.34
N LEU A 539 22.18 9.05 19.46
CA LEU A 539 22.72 10.32 19.98
C LEU A 539 22.11 10.73 21.34
N VAL A 540 21.10 9.99 21.81
CA VAL A 540 20.47 10.19 23.13
C VAL A 540 21.40 9.80 24.27
N THR A 541 21.58 10.74 25.21
CA THR A 541 22.31 10.48 26.47
C THR A 541 21.37 10.35 27.67
N SER A 542 20.22 11.03 27.69
CA SER A 542 19.31 11.05 28.84
C SER A 542 18.62 9.71 29.07
N SER A 543 18.64 9.22 30.31
CA SER A 543 17.94 8.00 30.73
C SER A 543 16.42 8.06 30.51
N ILE A 544 15.82 9.27 30.61
CA ILE A 544 14.38 9.49 30.38
C ILE A 544 14.07 9.30 28.90
N GLU A 545 14.88 9.89 28.03
CA GLU A 545 14.75 9.78 26.57
C GLU A 545 15.00 8.34 26.09
N LYS A 546 16.01 7.65 26.63
CA LYS A 546 16.22 6.20 26.39
C LYS A 546 15.00 5.39 26.80
N HIS A 547 14.36 5.71 27.93
CA HIS A 547 13.14 5.03 28.38
C HIS A 547 11.94 5.31 27.46
N PHE A 548 11.76 6.55 27.00
CA PHE A 548 10.74 6.88 26.00
C PHE A 548 10.96 6.08 24.69
N LEU A 549 12.19 6.01 24.18
CA LEU A 549 12.47 5.24 22.97
C LEU A 549 12.21 3.73 23.15
N LYS A 550 12.49 3.17 24.34
CA LYS A 550 12.07 1.79 24.68
C LYS A 550 10.55 1.64 24.63
N LYS A 551 9.78 2.58 25.22
CA LYS A 551 8.30 2.62 25.11
C LYS A 551 7.84 2.73 23.66
N LEU A 552 8.48 3.58 22.84
CA LEU A 552 8.18 3.74 21.42
C LEU A 552 8.37 2.43 20.65
N PHE A 553 9.40 1.65 20.95
CA PHE A 553 9.60 0.32 20.34
C PHE A 553 8.53 -0.70 20.72
N HIS A 554 7.91 -0.59 21.90
CA HIS A 554 6.73 -1.39 22.26
C HIS A 554 5.48 -0.93 21.51
N ILE A 555 5.27 0.39 21.35
CA ILE A 555 4.19 0.93 20.51
C ILE A 555 4.34 0.44 19.06
N MET A 556 5.56 0.38 18.54
CA MET A 556 5.85 -0.10 17.18
C MET A 556 5.85 -1.64 17.05
N GLU A 557 5.60 -2.40 18.11
CA GLU A 557 5.65 -3.88 18.10
C GLU A 557 4.73 -4.53 17.04
N PRO A 558 3.48 -4.07 16.80
CA PRO A 558 2.64 -4.62 15.73
C PRO A 558 3.17 -4.37 14.31
N CYS A 559 4.16 -3.48 14.13
CA CYS A 559 4.84 -3.24 12.86
C CYS A 559 6.15 -4.06 12.72
N THR A 560 6.51 -4.90 13.69
CA THR A 560 7.76 -5.68 13.67
C THR A 560 7.87 -6.65 12.50
N ALA A 561 6.75 -7.23 12.05
CA ALA A 561 6.72 -8.09 10.86
C ALA A 561 7.39 -7.41 9.65
N LEU A 562 7.22 -6.09 9.49
CA LEU A 562 7.73 -5.30 8.35
C LEU A 562 9.26 -5.04 8.40
N GLY A 563 10.02 -5.82 9.18
CA GLY A 563 11.47 -6.05 9.08
C GLY A 563 12.41 -4.92 9.52
N THR A 564 12.01 -3.66 9.34
CA THR A 564 12.81 -2.47 9.71
C THR A 564 12.86 -2.25 11.23
N VAL A 565 11.73 -2.39 11.92
CA VAL A 565 11.59 -2.08 13.35
C VAL A 565 12.45 -2.98 14.26
N PRO A 566 12.52 -4.32 14.06
CA PRO A 566 13.38 -5.18 14.88
C PRO A 566 14.87 -4.85 14.73
N ARG A 567 15.34 -4.65 13.48
CA ARG A 567 16.73 -4.28 13.19
C ARG A 567 17.11 -2.94 13.85
N LEU A 568 16.26 -1.93 13.67
CA LEU A 568 16.42 -0.60 14.29
C LEU A 568 16.55 -0.67 15.83
N ARG A 569 15.67 -1.44 16.47
CA ARG A 569 15.70 -1.66 17.93
C ARG A 569 17.02 -2.28 18.36
N ASP A 570 17.46 -3.34 17.68
CA ASP A 570 18.69 -4.07 17.96
C ASP A 570 19.95 -3.20 17.76
N ILE A 571 20.03 -2.42 16.68
CA ILE A 571 21.12 -1.46 16.42
C ILE A 571 21.28 -0.47 17.58
N ILE A 572 20.20 0.19 17.98
CA ILE A 572 20.20 1.18 19.07
C ILE A 572 20.54 0.52 20.42
N GLN A 573 19.95 -0.64 20.72
CA GLN A 573 20.22 -1.36 21.98
C GLN A 573 21.68 -1.83 22.07
N ARG A 574 22.26 -2.36 20.97
CA ARG A 574 23.68 -2.73 20.91
C ARG A 574 24.60 -1.51 21.09
N ALA A 575 24.23 -0.36 20.54
CA ALA A 575 25.01 0.87 20.72
C ALA A 575 24.96 1.41 22.16
N TRP A 576 23.78 1.41 22.80
CA TRP A 576 23.65 1.80 24.20
C TRP A 576 24.44 0.89 25.14
N HIS A 577 24.33 -0.43 24.98
CA HIS A 577 25.10 -1.37 25.80
C HIS A 577 26.61 -1.19 25.63
N ARG A 578 27.11 -0.90 24.42
CA ARG A 578 28.54 -0.61 24.22
C ARG A 578 28.98 0.68 24.90
N ALA A 579 28.16 1.74 24.84
CA ALA A 579 28.45 2.99 25.56
C ALA A 579 28.52 2.77 27.08
N GLU A 580 27.59 1.98 27.64
CA GLU A 580 27.56 1.61 29.07
C GLU A 580 28.78 0.79 29.51
N MET A 581 29.43 0.04 28.61
CA MET A 581 30.67 -0.70 28.88
C MET A 581 31.92 0.19 28.76
N CYS A 582 32.04 1.02 27.72
CA CYS A 582 33.19 1.91 27.53
C CYS A 582 33.26 3.06 28.56
N ASP A 583 32.15 3.40 29.23
CA ASP A 583 32.18 4.31 30.39
C ASP A 583 32.78 3.67 31.65
N GLN A 584 33.02 2.34 31.64
CA GLN A 584 33.70 1.62 32.72
C GLN A 584 35.18 1.31 32.41
N TYR A 585 35.58 1.29 31.14
CA TYR A 585 36.95 0.94 30.71
C TYR A 585 37.48 1.82 29.56
N ASP A 586 38.65 2.41 29.80
CA ASP A 586 39.60 3.06 28.86
C ASP A 586 39.11 4.20 27.92
N PRO A 587 39.67 5.44 28.02
CA PRO A 587 39.45 6.52 27.06
C PRO A 587 39.71 6.16 25.58
N PHE A 588 40.58 5.19 25.28
CA PHE A 588 40.92 4.82 23.90
C PHE A 588 39.71 4.18 23.17
N GLU A 589 38.88 3.41 23.89
CA GLU A 589 37.66 2.79 23.33
C GLU A 589 36.58 3.79 22.97
N ARG A 590 36.57 5.00 23.56
CA ARG A 590 35.61 6.05 23.17
C ARG A 590 35.82 6.52 21.73
N SER A 591 37.05 6.45 21.20
CA SER A 591 37.36 6.80 19.81
C SER A 591 36.85 5.76 18.81
N THR A 592 36.99 4.48 19.14
CA THR A 592 36.47 3.37 18.34
C THR A 592 34.96 3.28 18.46
N LEU A 593 34.37 3.52 19.64
CA LEU A 593 32.93 3.69 19.83
C LEU A 593 32.39 4.82 18.94
N GLY A 594 33.06 5.98 18.87
CA GLY A 594 32.70 7.07 17.95
C GLY A 594 32.83 6.76 16.46
N THR A 595 33.57 5.71 16.11
CA THR A 595 33.73 5.20 14.73
C THR A 595 32.72 4.08 14.44
N HIS A 596 32.40 3.26 15.44
CA HIS A 596 31.39 2.21 15.35
C HIS A 596 29.96 2.73 15.49
N MET A 597 29.71 3.79 16.26
CA MET A 597 28.44 4.51 16.31
C MET A 597 28.20 5.29 15.01
N ARG A 598 29.26 5.83 14.38
CA ARG A 598 29.18 6.28 12.97
C ARG A 598 28.71 5.12 12.09
N ARG A 599 29.44 4.02 12.01
CA ARG A 599 29.01 2.84 11.23
C ARG A 599 27.63 2.25 11.63
N ALA A 600 27.14 2.48 12.84
CA ALA A 600 25.83 2.01 13.33
C ALA A 600 24.67 3.01 13.13
N LEU A 601 24.95 4.31 12.95
CA LEU A 601 23.97 5.30 12.44
C LEU A 601 23.49 4.94 11.03
N PHE A 602 24.18 3.98 10.40
CA PHE A 602 24.35 3.86 8.97
C PHE A 602 24.19 2.40 8.48
N ILE A 603 23.54 1.51 9.24
CA ILE A 603 23.10 0.16 8.78
C ILE A 603 21.65 -0.07 9.23
#